data_AF-A0AA43FEB2-F1
#
_entry.id   AF-A0AA43FEB2-F1
#
_cell.length_a   1.000
_cell.length_b   1.000
_cell.length_c   1.000
_cell.angle_alpha   90.00
_cell.angle_beta   90.00
_cell.angle_gamma   90.00
#
_symmetry.space_group_name_H-M   'P 1'
#
loop_
_entity.id
_entity.type
_entity.pdbx_description
1 polymer ?
#
loop_
_entity_poly.entity_id
_entity_poly.type
_entity_poly.pdbx_seq_one_letter_code
_entity_poly.pdbx_strand_id
1 'polypeptide(L)'
;MFEGLEETTFDDEIRAVETVRNGSDIPAGLDTMGAGPFLAAVLSSISVGDLSGHDRVVVLQARKRMMSHYQAQVYADMAAVSDYLEADFAGDLELATDATSAEIRAALCLTRRAAD
;
A
#
# COMPACT_ATOMS: atom_id res chain seq x y z
N MET A 1 -6.10 -20.05 -31.56
CA MET A 1 -5.89 -18.62 -31.87
C MET A 1 -6.03 -17.89 -30.56
N PHE A 2 -4.93 -17.72 -29.83
CA PHE A 2 -4.83 -16.96 -28.59
C PHE A 2 -3.86 -15.82 -28.89
N GLU A 3 -4.39 -14.65 -29.22
CA GLU A 3 -3.64 -13.40 -29.37
C GLU A 3 -3.80 -12.59 -28.07
N GLY A 4 -2.70 -12.00 -27.59
CA GLY A 4 -2.76 -10.83 -26.72
C GLY A 4 -2.55 -11.04 -25.22
N LEU A 5 -1.60 -11.87 -24.78
CA LEU A 5 -0.99 -11.64 -23.47
C LEU A 5 0.09 -10.57 -23.67
N GLU A 6 -0.30 -9.32 -23.43
CA GLU A 6 0.56 -8.15 -23.40
C GLU A 6 1.77 -8.39 -22.49
N GLU A 7 2.94 -8.44 -23.12
CA GLU A 7 4.27 -8.51 -22.51
C GLU A 7 4.68 -7.09 -22.06
N THR A 8 3.87 -6.42 -21.23
CA THR A 8 4.00 -4.97 -20.94
C THR A 8 4.56 -4.64 -19.55
N THR A 9 4.97 -5.62 -18.74
CA THR A 9 5.16 -5.34 -17.30
C THR A 9 6.57 -4.86 -16.93
N PHE A 10 7.63 -5.35 -17.56
CA PHE A 10 9.00 -5.09 -17.08
C PHE A 10 9.68 -3.86 -17.68
N ASP A 11 9.49 -3.59 -18.97
CA ASP A 11 10.14 -2.47 -19.65
C ASP A 11 9.54 -1.11 -19.22
N ASP A 12 8.24 -1.07 -18.93
CA ASP A 12 7.56 0.12 -18.40
C ASP A 12 8.02 0.44 -16.96
N GLU A 13 8.28 -0.59 -16.16
CA GLU A 13 8.81 -0.45 -14.81
C GLU A 13 10.24 0.16 -14.81
N ILE A 14 11.12 -0.32 -15.69
CA ILE A 14 12.48 0.22 -15.81
C ILE A 14 12.45 1.70 -16.23
N ARG A 15 11.60 2.04 -17.19
CA ARG A 15 11.46 3.41 -17.71
C ARG A 15 10.90 4.38 -16.66
N ALA A 16 9.99 3.92 -15.80
CA ALA A 16 9.48 4.73 -14.70
C ALA A 16 10.60 5.10 -13.70
N VAL A 17 11.49 4.16 -13.37
CA VAL A 17 12.63 4.41 -12.46
C VAL A 17 13.66 5.36 -13.07
N GLU A 18 13.92 5.27 -14.37
CA GLU A 18 14.84 6.18 -15.07
C GLU A 18 14.31 7.61 -15.16
N THR A 19 12.99 7.78 -15.32
CA THR A 19 12.36 9.11 -15.43
C THR A 19 12.53 9.93 -14.14
N VAL A 20 12.43 9.29 -12.96
CA VAL A 20 12.63 9.99 -11.67
C VAL A 20 14.04 10.60 -11.55
N ARG A 21 15.05 9.98 -12.19
CA ARG A 21 16.43 10.46 -12.11
C ARG A 21 16.69 11.75 -12.88
N ASN A 22 15.79 12.17 -13.78
CA ASN A 22 16.02 13.30 -14.70
C ASN A 22 15.35 14.63 -14.30
N GLY A 23 14.63 14.70 -13.17
CA GLY A 23 14.20 15.96 -12.55
C GLY A 23 12.79 16.44 -12.89
N SER A 24 12.19 17.11 -11.90
CA SER A 24 10.86 17.77 -11.77
C SER A 24 9.59 17.00 -12.13
N ASP A 25 9.64 15.94 -12.91
CA ASP A 25 8.44 15.22 -13.37
C ASP A 25 8.25 13.89 -12.64
N ILE A 26 6.99 13.52 -12.40
CA ILE A 26 6.64 12.19 -11.86
C ILE A 26 6.63 11.15 -12.98
N PRO A 27 6.92 9.87 -12.67
CA PRO A 27 6.87 8.80 -13.67
C PRO A 27 5.51 8.68 -14.33
N ALA A 28 5.51 8.40 -15.63
CA ALA A 28 4.31 8.07 -16.37
C ALA A 28 3.60 6.87 -15.72
N GLY A 29 2.27 6.95 -15.63
CA GLY A 29 1.44 5.87 -15.06
C GLY A 29 1.49 5.77 -13.53
N LEU A 30 2.14 6.69 -12.81
CA LEU A 30 2.15 6.69 -11.34
C LEU A 30 0.74 6.71 -10.74
N ASP A 31 -0.22 7.34 -11.41
CA ASP A 31 -1.62 7.44 -11.05
C ASP A 31 -2.40 6.13 -11.21
N THR A 32 -1.92 5.17 -11.98
CA THR A 32 -2.57 3.87 -12.22
C THR A 32 -1.78 2.69 -11.66
N MET A 33 -0.49 2.90 -11.34
CA MET A 33 0.39 1.89 -10.78
C MET A 33 -0.18 1.23 -9.52
N GLY A 34 -0.19 -0.10 -9.52
CA GLY A 34 -0.68 -0.91 -8.41
C GLY A 34 0.19 -0.76 -7.16
N ALA A 35 -0.42 -0.94 -5.99
CA ALA A 35 0.32 -0.95 -4.73
C ALA A 35 1.15 -2.23 -4.59
N GLY A 36 2.43 -2.08 -4.25
CA GLY A 36 3.38 -3.18 -4.12
C GLY A 36 4.83 -2.71 -4.08
N PRO A 37 5.80 -3.64 -4.11
CA PRO A 37 7.23 -3.34 -3.98
C PRO A 37 7.75 -2.36 -5.04
N PHE A 38 7.23 -2.47 -6.27
CA PHE A 38 7.64 -1.60 -7.36
C PHE A 38 7.21 -0.14 -7.14
N LEU A 39 5.93 0.10 -6.82
CA LEU A 39 5.44 1.43 -6.47
C LEU A 39 6.15 2.01 -5.25
N ALA A 40 6.49 1.17 -4.25
CA ALA A 40 7.28 1.60 -3.10
C ALA A 40 8.67 2.12 -3.50
N ALA A 41 9.36 1.40 -4.39
CA ALA A 41 10.67 1.80 -4.90
C ALA A 41 10.57 3.13 -5.67
N VAL A 42 9.59 3.28 -6.56
CA VAL A 42 9.34 4.51 -7.30
C VAL A 42 9.10 5.69 -6.35
N LEU A 43 8.15 5.56 -5.42
CA LEU A 43 7.81 6.62 -4.47
C LEU A 43 8.97 7.03 -3.55
N SER A 44 9.88 6.09 -3.24
CA SER A 44 11.06 6.35 -2.41
C SER A 44 12.08 7.25 -3.11
N SER A 45 12.06 7.29 -4.44
CA SER A 45 12.99 8.07 -5.26
C SER A 45 12.50 9.49 -5.60
N ILE A 46 11.22 9.81 -5.34
CA ILE A 46 10.61 11.10 -5.72
C ILE A 46 10.92 12.19 -4.69
N SER A 47 11.55 13.29 -5.15
CA SER A 47 11.68 14.54 -4.39
C SER A 47 10.45 15.43 -4.60
N VAL A 48 9.66 15.66 -3.54
CA VAL A 48 8.39 16.40 -3.62
C VAL A 48 8.59 17.93 -3.71
N GLY A 49 9.76 18.43 -3.31
CA GLY A 49 10.06 19.87 -3.23
C GLY A 49 9.94 20.59 -4.56
N ASP A 50 10.28 19.90 -5.65
CA ASP A 50 10.40 20.47 -6.99
C ASP A 50 9.21 20.11 -7.92
N LEU A 51 8.22 19.39 -7.38
CA LEU A 51 7.04 18.95 -8.14
C LEU A 51 6.00 20.07 -8.28
N SER A 52 5.30 20.05 -9.42
CA SER A 52 4.10 20.86 -9.65
C SER A 52 2.99 20.51 -8.63
N GLY A 53 2.05 21.43 -8.41
CA GLY A 53 0.93 21.20 -7.48
C GLY A 53 0.09 19.98 -7.86
N HIS A 54 -0.10 19.74 -9.16
CA HIS A 54 -0.79 18.57 -9.68
C HIS A 54 -0.05 17.28 -9.34
N ASP A 55 1.26 17.23 -9.61
CA ASP A 55 2.05 16.01 -9.42
C ASP A 55 2.22 15.65 -7.94
N ARG A 56 2.23 16.66 -7.07
CA ARG A 56 2.14 16.44 -5.62
C ARG A 56 0.87 15.71 -5.22
N VAL A 57 -0.27 16.02 -5.84
CA VAL A 57 -1.55 15.33 -5.60
C VAL A 57 -1.47 13.88 -6.08
N VAL A 58 -0.91 13.64 -7.28
CA VAL A 58 -0.73 12.28 -7.81
C VAL A 58 0.18 11.43 -6.90
N VAL A 59 1.31 11.99 -6.46
CA VAL A 59 2.21 11.34 -5.49
C VAL A 59 1.51 11.05 -4.17
N LEU A 60 0.70 11.99 -3.67
CA LEU A 60 -0.08 11.79 -2.45
C LEU A 60 -1.09 10.64 -2.59
N GLN A 61 -1.81 10.56 -3.72
CA GLN A 61 -2.74 9.47 -4.00
C GLN A 61 -2.01 8.12 -4.07
N ALA A 62 -0.88 8.06 -4.77
CA ALA A 62 -0.04 6.87 -4.84
C ALA A 62 0.46 6.43 -3.46
N ARG A 63 0.91 7.37 -2.61
CA ARG A 63 1.29 7.08 -1.21
C ARG A 63 0.13 6.55 -0.37
N LYS A 64 -1.08 7.12 -0.51
CA LYS A 64 -2.27 6.61 0.20
C LYS A 64 -2.60 5.17 -0.18
N ARG A 65 -2.45 4.80 -1.45
CA ARG A 65 -2.61 3.41 -1.90
C ARG A 65 -1.57 2.49 -1.27
N MET A 66 -0.30 2.89 -1.28
CA MET A 66 0.77 2.12 -0.61
C MET A 66 0.55 1.98 0.90
N MET A 67 0.10 3.04 1.57
CA MET A 67 -0.23 3.00 2.99
C MET A 67 -1.34 1.98 3.27
N SER A 68 -2.39 1.97 2.45
CA SER A 68 -3.49 1.01 2.59
C SER A 68 -3.02 -0.43 2.36
N HIS A 69 -2.14 -0.64 1.36
CA HIS A 69 -1.56 -1.95 1.08
C HIS A 69 -0.72 -2.48 2.24
N TYR A 70 0.17 -1.66 2.79
CA TYR A 70 1.00 -2.04 3.93
C TYR A 70 0.16 -2.30 5.18
N GLN A 71 -0.86 -1.47 5.42
CA GLN A 71 -1.78 -1.65 6.54
C GLN A 71 -2.56 -2.96 6.44
N ALA A 72 -2.97 -3.35 5.23
CA ALA A 72 -3.60 -4.66 5.02
C ALA A 72 -2.67 -5.84 5.34
N GLN A 73 -1.37 -5.72 5.01
CA GLN A 73 -0.37 -6.73 5.38
C GLN A 73 -0.22 -6.84 6.90
N VAL A 74 -0.11 -5.70 7.60
CA VAL A 74 -0.03 -5.69 9.07
C VAL A 74 -1.24 -6.35 9.70
N TYR A 75 -2.46 -6.10 9.19
CA TYR A 75 -3.66 -6.76 9.71
C TYR A 75 -3.69 -8.26 9.43
N ALA A 76 -3.18 -8.70 8.28
CA ALA A 76 -3.04 -10.13 7.99
C ALA A 76 -2.05 -10.80 8.94
N ASP A 77 -0.92 -10.14 9.24
CA ASP A 77 0.07 -10.64 10.20
C ASP A 77 -0.50 -10.70 11.62
N MET A 78 -1.26 -9.68 12.04
CA MET A 78 -1.96 -9.70 13.33
C MET A 78 -2.95 -10.87 13.44
N ALA A 79 -3.73 -11.13 12.39
CA ALA A 79 -4.63 -12.27 12.36
C ALA A 79 -3.87 -13.60 12.47
N ALA A 80 -2.78 -13.76 11.72
CA ALA A 80 -1.96 -14.96 11.78
C ALA A 80 -1.33 -15.20 13.16
N VAL A 81 -0.92 -14.13 13.88
CA VAL A 81 -0.44 -14.23 15.26
C VAL A 81 -1.57 -14.66 16.20
N SER A 82 -2.77 -14.11 16.04
CA SER A 82 -3.94 -14.51 16.83
C SER A 82 -4.26 -15.99 16.64
N ASP A 83 -4.30 -16.45 15.39
CA ASP A 83 -4.58 -17.86 15.05
C ASP A 83 -3.52 -18.80 15.65
N TYR A 84 -2.25 -18.38 15.65
CA TYR A 84 -1.16 -19.14 16.27
C TYR A 84 -1.33 -19.24 17.80
N LEU A 85 -1.68 -18.13 18.46
CA LEU A 85 -1.89 -18.10 19.91
C LEU A 85 -3.14 -18.89 20.33
N GLU A 86 -4.20 -18.88 19.52
CA GLU A 86 -5.38 -19.75 19.69
C GLU A 86 -5.02 -21.23 19.68
N ALA A 87 -4.17 -21.63 18.72
CA ALA A 87 -3.74 -23.01 18.59
C ALA A 87 -2.83 -23.47 19.75
N ASP A 88 -1.93 -22.59 20.25
CA ASP A 88 -0.94 -22.95 21.29
C ASP A 88 -1.41 -22.69 22.73
N PHE A 89 -2.34 -21.75 22.96
CA PHE A 89 -2.73 -21.26 24.30
C PHE A 89 -4.24 -21.23 24.52
N ALA A 90 -4.90 -22.36 24.25
CA ALA A 90 -6.36 -22.57 24.32
C ALA A 90 -7.06 -22.22 25.68
N GLY A 91 -6.36 -21.66 26.66
CA GLY A 91 -6.90 -21.26 27.97
C GLY A 91 -7.08 -19.75 28.22
N ASP A 92 -6.44 -18.85 27.44
CA ASP A 92 -6.44 -17.38 27.69
C ASP A 92 -6.91 -16.57 26.45
N LEU A 93 -7.51 -17.26 25.50
CA LEU A 93 -7.83 -16.79 24.16
C LEU A 93 -8.97 -15.76 24.12
N GLU A 94 -9.96 -15.90 24.99
CA GLU A 94 -11.18 -15.07 24.98
C GLU A 94 -10.84 -13.58 25.22
N LEU A 95 -9.87 -13.31 26.10
CA LEU A 95 -9.36 -11.95 26.35
C LEU A 95 -8.57 -11.38 25.17
N ALA A 96 -7.79 -12.21 24.46
CA ALA A 96 -6.99 -11.79 23.31
C ALA A 96 -7.86 -11.50 22.08
N THR A 97 -8.88 -12.33 21.82
CA THR A 97 -9.85 -12.13 20.74
C THR A 97 -10.68 -10.87 20.97
N ASP A 98 -11.14 -10.62 22.21
CA ASP A 98 -11.90 -9.41 22.54
C ASP A 98 -11.08 -8.13 22.39
N ALA A 99 -9.81 -8.14 22.81
CA ALA A 99 -8.91 -7.00 22.63
C ALA A 99 -8.66 -6.68 21.15
N THR A 100 -8.38 -7.71 20.34
CA THR A 100 -8.13 -7.56 18.89
C THR A 100 -9.37 -7.10 18.13
N SER A 101 -10.53 -7.66 18.46
CA SER A 101 -11.83 -7.28 17.89
C SER A 101 -12.19 -5.81 18.20
N ALA A 102 -11.88 -5.35 19.41
CA ALA A 102 -12.06 -3.95 19.80
C ALA A 102 -11.12 -3.01 19.01
N GLU A 103 -9.88 -3.41 18.78
CA GLU A 103 -8.90 -2.63 18.02
C GLU A 103 -9.27 -2.51 16.53
N ILE A 104 -9.70 -3.61 15.89
CA ILE A 104 -10.19 -3.60 14.50
C ILE A 104 -11.42 -2.71 14.37
N ARG A 105 -12.39 -2.77 15.31
CA ARG A 105 -13.55 -1.87 15.30
C ARG A 105 -13.15 -0.40 15.48
N ALA A 106 -12.18 -0.11 16.34
CA ALA A 106 -11.69 1.24 16.55
C ALA A 106 -11.02 1.78 15.29
N ALA A 107 -10.17 0.98 14.63
CA ALA A 107 -9.55 1.32 13.36
C ALA A 107 -10.58 1.59 12.27
N LEU A 108 -11.59 0.73 12.11
CA LEU A 108 -12.67 0.91 11.14
C LEU A 108 -13.54 2.16 11.43
N CYS A 109 -13.76 2.48 12.71
CA CYS A 109 -14.53 3.67 13.11
C CYS A 109 -13.75 4.96 12.86
N LEU A 110 -12.44 4.96 13.10
CA LEU A 110 -11.55 6.08 12.79
C LEU A 110 -11.43 6.30 11.27
N THR A 111 -11.33 5.24 10.47
CA THR A 111 -11.30 5.36 9.00
C THR A 111 -12.62 5.87 8.45
N ARG A 112 -13.76 5.48 9.03
CA ARG A 112 -15.08 6.01 8.64
C ARG A 112 -15.20 7.50 8.98
N ARG A 113 -14.84 7.91 10.20
CA ARG A 113 -14.87 9.32 10.62
C ARG A 113 -13.89 10.21 9.88
N ALA A 114 -12.77 9.68 9.40
CA ALA A 114 -11.82 10.43 8.59
C ALA A 114 -12.25 10.52 7.10
N ALA A 115 -13.25 9.73 6.70
CA ALA A 115 -13.84 9.73 5.37
C ALA A 115 -15.15 10.53 5.27
N ASP A 116 -15.82 10.78 6.41
CA ASP A 116 -16.91 11.76 6.57
C ASP A 116 -16.37 13.20 6.69
#